data_AF-A0A2I1TYB8-F1
#
_entry.id   AF-A0A2I1TYB8-F1
#
_cell.length_a   1.000
_cell.length_b   1.000
_cell.length_c   1.000
_cell.angle_alpha   90.00
_cell.angle_beta   90.00
_cell.angle_gamma   90.00
#
_symmetry.space_group_name_H-M   'P 1'
#
loop_
_entity.id
_entity.type
_entity.pdbx_description
1 polymer ?
#
loop_
_entity_poly.entity_id
_entity_poly.type
_entity_poly.pdbx_seq_one_letter_code
_entity_poly.pdbx_strand_id
1 'polypeptide(L)'
;MTLQQIKAQIYNLGTYKQQKIEAYGKMKKELLEKVRDQVLYQSEAELRLENFKKEADQYSDTEFANILAKLENFEQTELEKIKSEYETVTADNVAELNLLSTMKVSEQELLSYLEKYKRNPLAIKKLHEIGAANNIALPSYILKEDRLAELLKVFKQHAKSYHDTPIIDSNGSASDLAFMLVLASDELNTALETYSNHFDTALGLSEG
;
A
#
# COMPACT_ATOMS: atom_id res chain seq x y z
N MET A 1 -10.80 12.75 -0.13
CA MET A 1 -10.68 11.32 -0.52
C MET A 1 -10.02 10.59 0.64
N THR A 2 -10.47 9.39 1.00
CA THR A 2 -9.85 8.58 2.08
C THR A 2 -9.19 7.33 1.52
N LEU A 3 -8.18 6.78 2.22
CA LEU A 3 -7.56 5.52 1.85
C LEU A 3 -8.56 4.35 1.81
N GLN A 4 -9.62 4.40 2.64
CA GLN A 4 -10.70 3.42 2.60
C GLN A 4 -11.47 3.47 1.28
N GLN A 5 -11.68 4.66 0.70
CA GLN A 5 -12.30 4.79 -0.62
C GLN A 5 -11.40 4.22 -1.71
N ILE A 6 -10.09 4.47 -1.66
CA ILE A 6 -9.13 3.93 -2.63
C ILE A 6 -9.03 2.40 -2.50
N LYS A 7 -9.02 1.86 -1.27
CA LYS A 7 -9.07 0.41 -1.00
C LYS A 7 -10.29 -0.22 -1.67
N ALA A 8 -11.48 0.37 -1.48
CA ALA A 8 -12.70 -0.11 -2.10
C ALA A 8 -12.63 -0.09 -3.65
N GLN A 9 -12.01 0.93 -4.24
CA GLN A 9 -11.80 0.96 -5.69
C GLN A 9 -10.86 -0.14 -6.18
N ILE A 10 -9.76 -0.39 -5.46
CA ILE A 10 -8.84 -1.49 -5.78
C ILE A 10 -9.58 -2.84 -5.73
N TYR A 11 -10.40 -3.06 -4.70
CA TYR A 11 -11.23 -4.26 -4.60
C TYR A 11 -12.24 -4.38 -5.74
N ASN A 12 -12.88 -3.28 -6.13
CA ASN A 12 -13.82 -3.25 -7.24
C ASN A 12 -13.13 -3.57 -8.58
N LEU A 13 -11.90 -3.09 -8.81
CA LEU A 13 -11.12 -3.42 -10.00
C LEU A 13 -10.84 -4.93 -10.08
N GLY A 14 -10.39 -5.55 -8.98
CA GLY A 14 -10.14 -6.99 -8.95
C GLY A 14 -11.43 -7.80 -9.13
N THR A 15 -12.52 -7.41 -8.49
CA THR A 15 -13.85 -8.05 -8.66
C THR A 15 -14.33 -7.94 -10.11
N TYR A 16 -14.17 -6.77 -10.74
CA TYR A 16 -14.50 -6.57 -12.14
C TYR A 16 -13.70 -7.52 -13.05
N LYS A 17 -12.37 -7.59 -12.86
CA LYS A 17 -11.49 -8.48 -13.62
C LYS A 17 -11.92 -9.94 -13.48
N GLN A 18 -12.25 -10.39 -12.26
CA GLN A 18 -12.73 -11.75 -12.02
C GLN A 18 -14.00 -12.04 -12.84
N GLN A 19 -14.99 -11.16 -12.73
CA GLN A 19 -16.27 -11.32 -13.46
C GLN A 19 -16.05 -11.33 -14.98
N LYS A 20 -15.12 -10.52 -15.50
CA LYS A 20 -14.80 -10.49 -16.93
C LYS A 20 -14.06 -11.74 -17.40
N ILE A 21 -13.18 -12.31 -16.59
CA ILE A 21 -12.53 -13.59 -16.90
C ILE A 21 -13.58 -14.72 -16.95
N GLU A 22 -14.48 -14.79 -15.98
CA GLU A 22 -15.56 -15.79 -15.97
C GLU A 22 -16.50 -15.65 -17.17
N ALA A 23 -16.90 -14.40 -17.48
CA ALA A 23 -17.75 -14.10 -18.63
C ALA A 23 -17.04 -14.44 -19.95
N TYR A 24 -15.75 -14.15 -20.08
CA TYR A 24 -14.94 -14.55 -21.24
C TYR A 24 -14.94 -16.07 -21.43
N GLY A 25 -14.72 -16.83 -20.35
CA GLY A 25 -14.75 -18.29 -20.37
C GLY A 25 -16.09 -18.87 -20.83
N LYS A 26 -17.21 -18.32 -20.32
CA LYS A 26 -18.57 -18.68 -20.74
C LYS A 26 -18.81 -18.35 -22.21
N MET A 27 -18.51 -17.13 -22.62
CA MET A 27 -18.68 -16.66 -24.01
C MET A 27 -17.87 -17.52 -24.99
N LYS A 28 -16.63 -17.87 -24.63
CA LYS A 28 -15.78 -18.75 -25.44
C LYS A 28 -16.42 -20.11 -25.66
N LYS A 29 -16.99 -20.73 -24.62
CA LYS A 29 -17.70 -22.03 -24.74
C LYS A 29 -18.92 -21.93 -25.65
N GLU A 30 -19.77 -20.92 -25.44
CA GLU A 30 -20.96 -20.70 -26.26
C GLU A 30 -20.63 -20.45 -27.74
N LEU A 31 -19.58 -19.66 -28.02
CA LEU A 31 -19.15 -19.39 -29.38
C LEU A 31 -18.55 -20.63 -30.05
N LEU A 32 -17.76 -21.43 -29.32
CA LEU A 32 -17.22 -22.69 -29.82
C LEU A 32 -18.32 -23.70 -30.19
N GLU A 33 -19.40 -23.76 -29.39
CA GLU A 33 -20.57 -24.59 -29.71
C GLU A 33 -21.25 -24.12 -31.00
N LYS A 34 -21.48 -22.80 -31.16
CA LYS A 34 -22.06 -22.24 -32.39
C LYS A 34 -21.19 -22.45 -33.63
N VAL A 35 -19.86 -22.43 -33.47
CA VAL A 35 -18.93 -22.75 -34.56
C VAL A 35 -19.03 -24.23 -34.93
N ARG A 36 -19.04 -25.13 -33.93
CA ARG A 36 -19.19 -26.58 -34.15
C ARG A 36 -20.50 -26.92 -34.86
N ASP A 37 -21.57 -26.23 -34.49
CA ASP A 37 -22.91 -26.43 -35.05
C ASP A 37 -23.10 -25.69 -36.39
N GLN A 38 -22.03 -25.09 -36.95
CA GLN A 38 -22.01 -24.37 -38.23
C GLN A 38 -22.95 -23.15 -38.28
N VAL A 39 -23.35 -22.62 -37.13
CA VAL A 39 -24.20 -21.42 -36.99
C VAL A 39 -23.37 -20.13 -37.02
N LEU A 40 -22.06 -20.23 -36.79
CA LEU A 40 -21.13 -19.10 -36.73
C LEU A 40 -19.79 -19.46 -37.34
N TYR A 41 -19.16 -18.53 -38.08
CA TYR A 41 -17.79 -18.72 -38.56
C TYR A 41 -16.77 -18.51 -37.44
N GLN A 42 -15.66 -19.26 -37.50
CA GLN A 42 -14.55 -19.14 -36.54
C GLN A 42 -14.03 -17.70 -36.43
N SER A 43 -13.87 -17.01 -37.56
CA SER A 43 -13.41 -15.61 -37.58
C SER A 43 -14.37 -14.65 -36.88
N GLU A 44 -15.69 -14.89 -36.94
CA GLU A 44 -16.68 -14.08 -36.23
C GLU A 44 -16.67 -14.36 -34.73
N ALA A 45 -16.46 -15.61 -34.31
CA ALA A 45 -16.29 -15.96 -32.91
C ALA A 45 -15.06 -15.28 -32.30
N GLU A 46 -13.93 -15.32 -33.00
CA GLU A 46 -12.68 -14.68 -32.57
C GLU A 46 -12.82 -13.17 -32.45
N LEU A 47 -13.43 -12.51 -33.45
CA LEU A 47 -13.66 -11.07 -33.42
C LEU A 47 -14.53 -10.64 -32.22
N ARG A 48 -15.56 -11.43 -31.87
CA ARG A 48 -16.41 -11.15 -30.70
C ARG A 48 -15.65 -11.29 -29.39
N LEU A 49 -14.78 -12.31 -29.27
CA LEU A 49 -13.94 -12.49 -28.09
C LEU A 49 -12.89 -11.38 -27.96
N GLU A 50 -12.30 -10.95 -29.06
CA GLU A 50 -11.34 -9.86 -29.09
C GLU A 50 -11.99 -8.53 -28.67
N ASN A 51 -13.16 -8.21 -29.23
CA ASN A 51 -13.90 -7.01 -28.86
C ASN A 51 -14.29 -7.01 -27.37
N PHE A 52 -14.79 -8.14 -26.86
CA PHE A 52 -15.10 -8.28 -25.43
C PHE A 52 -13.87 -8.00 -24.55
N LYS A 53 -12.72 -8.60 -24.91
CA LYS A 53 -11.48 -8.41 -24.18
C LYS A 53 -11.04 -6.94 -24.21
N LYS A 54 -11.06 -6.32 -25.39
CA LYS A 54 -10.65 -4.94 -25.60
C LYS A 54 -11.50 -3.96 -24.78
N GLU A 55 -12.81 -4.12 -24.77
CA GLU A 55 -13.71 -3.29 -23.96
C GLU A 55 -13.42 -3.42 -22.46
N ALA A 56 -13.16 -4.64 -22.01
CA ALA A 56 -12.89 -4.91 -20.61
C ALA A 56 -11.50 -4.42 -20.17
N ASP A 57 -10.48 -4.53 -21.03
CA ASP A 57 -9.15 -3.98 -20.80
C ASP A 57 -9.19 -2.44 -20.79
N GLN A 58 -9.94 -1.79 -21.70
CA GLN A 58 -10.09 -0.32 -21.70
C GLN A 58 -10.67 0.23 -20.39
N TYR A 59 -11.68 -0.45 -19.83
CA TYR A 59 -12.22 -0.09 -18.52
C TYR A 59 -11.17 -0.27 -17.41
N SER A 60 -10.48 -1.40 -17.42
CA SER A 60 -9.41 -1.69 -16.45
C SER A 60 -8.29 -0.65 -16.48
N ASP A 61 -7.81 -0.28 -17.67
CA ASP A 61 -6.77 0.72 -17.86
C ASP A 61 -7.21 2.08 -17.27
N THR A 62 -8.46 2.47 -17.53
CA THR A 62 -9.03 3.73 -17.05
C THR A 62 -9.14 3.74 -15.52
N GLU A 63 -9.68 2.68 -14.92
CA GLU A 63 -9.81 2.57 -13.46
C GLU A 63 -8.45 2.48 -12.78
N PHE A 64 -7.50 1.76 -13.35
CA PHE A 64 -6.14 1.66 -12.82
C PHE A 64 -5.43 3.02 -12.81
N ALA A 65 -5.48 3.76 -13.93
CA ALA A 65 -4.92 5.11 -14.00
C ALA A 65 -5.59 6.05 -12.98
N ASN A 66 -6.90 5.93 -12.79
CA ASN A 66 -7.65 6.69 -11.79
C ASN A 66 -7.19 6.38 -10.35
N ILE A 67 -7.01 5.10 -10.03
CA ILE A 67 -6.48 4.66 -8.72
C ILE A 67 -5.10 5.25 -8.46
N LEU A 68 -4.19 5.19 -9.45
CA LEU A 68 -2.83 5.74 -9.32
C LEU A 68 -2.86 7.26 -9.07
N ALA A 69 -3.63 8.00 -9.87
CA ALA A 69 -3.76 9.45 -9.69
C ALA A 69 -4.31 9.83 -8.30
N LYS A 70 -5.26 9.06 -7.78
CA LYS A 70 -5.79 9.26 -6.42
C LYS A 70 -4.78 8.94 -5.33
N LEU A 71 -3.96 7.90 -5.51
CA LEU A 71 -2.88 7.55 -4.59
C LEU A 71 -1.81 8.65 -4.56
N GLU A 72 -1.41 9.18 -5.71
CA GLU A 72 -0.45 10.29 -5.81
C GLU A 72 -0.97 11.57 -5.14
N ASN A 73 -2.24 11.92 -5.37
CA ASN A 73 -2.86 13.07 -4.71
C ASN A 73 -2.94 12.90 -3.18
N PHE A 74 -3.28 11.68 -2.73
CA PHE A 74 -3.28 11.34 -1.31
C PHE A 74 -1.87 11.47 -0.71
N GLU A 75 -0.85 10.92 -1.38
CA GLU A 75 0.55 11.00 -0.96
C GLU A 75 0.98 12.45 -0.72
N GLN A 76 0.75 13.34 -1.69
CA GLN A 76 1.10 14.76 -1.58
C GLN A 76 0.42 15.43 -0.37
N THR A 77 -0.90 15.23 -0.26
CA THR A 77 -1.69 15.83 0.83
C THR A 77 -1.28 15.30 2.20
N GLU A 78 -0.97 14.01 2.29
CA GLU A 78 -0.63 13.36 3.54
C GLU A 78 0.80 13.68 3.99
N LEU A 79 1.76 13.80 3.07
CA LEU A 79 3.12 14.28 3.37
C LEU A 79 3.13 15.69 3.97
N GLU A 80 2.27 16.58 3.49
CA GLU A 80 2.11 17.92 4.08
C GLU A 80 1.57 17.85 5.51
N LYS A 81 0.58 16.99 5.76
CA LYS A 81 0.04 16.78 7.11
C LYS A 81 1.09 16.18 8.06
N ILE A 82 1.84 15.17 7.62
CA ILE A 82 2.90 14.55 8.42
C ILE A 82 3.89 15.62 8.90
N LYS A 83 4.35 16.48 8.00
CA LYS A 83 5.24 17.60 8.35
C LYS A 83 4.64 18.55 9.38
N SER A 84 3.33 18.78 9.34
CA SER A 84 2.63 19.63 10.31
C SER A 84 2.34 18.94 11.65
N GLU A 85 2.29 17.61 11.66
CA GLU A 85 2.04 16.81 12.86
C GLU A 85 3.30 16.64 13.72
N TYR A 86 4.48 16.73 13.11
CA TYR A 86 5.74 16.71 13.85
C TYR A 86 5.87 17.89 14.80
N GLU A 87 6.35 17.58 16.00
CA GLU A 87 6.68 18.58 16.99
C GLU A 87 7.90 19.38 16.53
N THR A 88 7.79 20.70 16.64
CA THR A 88 8.88 21.60 16.28
C THR A 88 10.02 21.50 17.30
N VAL A 89 11.25 21.64 16.82
CA VAL A 89 12.41 21.76 17.70
C VAL A 89 12.42 23.17 18.30
N THR A 90 12.26 23.25 19.62
CA THR A 90 12.36 24.51 20.37
C THR A 90 13.78 24.72 20.90
N ALA A 91 14.09 25.95 21.31
CA ALA A 91 15.38 26.27 21.94
C ALA A 91 15.62 25.43 23.21
N ASP A 92 14.57 25.17 23.98
CA ASP A 92 14.62 24.34 25.19
C ASP A 92 14.96 22.89 24.85
N ASN A 93 14.33 22.32 23.80
CA ASN A 93 14.64 20.97 23.33
C ASN A 93 16.12 20.85 22.93
N VAL A 94 16.66 21.86 22.24
CA VAL A 94 18.07 21.90 21.83
C VAL A 94 18.99 21.99 23.05
N ALA A 95 18.67 22.84 24.02
CA ALA A 95 19.45 23.00 25.24
C ALA A 95 19.48 21.70 26.06
N GLU A 96 18.31 21.05 26.21
CA GLU A 96 18.17 19.77 26.91
C GLU A 96 19.01 18.66 26.24
N LEU A 97 18.89 18.49 24.92
CA LEU A 97 19.65 17.47 24.18
C LEU A 97 21.16 17.76 24.15
N ASN A 98 21.56 19.02 24.08
CA ASN A 98 22.97 19.40 24.14
C ASN A 98 23.55 19.09 25.53
N LEU A 99 22.84 19.40 26.61
CA LEU A 99 23.27 19.04 27.96
C LEU A 99 23.41 17.51 28.08
N LEU A 100 22.41 16.76 27.62
CA LEU A 100 22.42 15.29 27.62
C LEU A 100 23.65 14.73 26.90
N SER A 101 24.07 15.35 25.79
CA SER A 101 25.26 14.94 25.03
C SER A 101 26.59 15.11 25.76
N THR A 102 26.64 15.96 26.79
CA THR A 102 27.85 16.20 27.60
C THR A 102 27.97 15.28 28.82
N MET A 103 26.90 14.54 29.12
CA MET A 103 26.80 13.69 30.30
C MET A 103 27.02 12.23 29.95
N LYS A 104 27.48 11.44 30.92
CA LYS A 104 27.43 9.98 30.81
C LYS A 104 25.99 9.53 31.06
N VAL A 105 25.35 9.00 30.04
CA VAL A 105 23.94 8.59 30.06
C VAL A 105 23.81 7.08 30.00
N SER A 106 22.76 6.56 30.61
CA SER A 106 22.37 5.15 30.53
C SER A 106 21.43 4.88 29.36
N GLU A 107 21.32 3.63 28.95
CA GLU A 107 20.39 3.19 27.92
C GLU A 107 18.93 3.48 28.31
N GLN A 108 18.55 3.21 29.57
CA GLN A 108 17.19 3.42 30.06
C GLN A 108 16.76 4.89 30.03
N GLU A 109 17.69 5.81 30.31
CA GLU A 109 17.44 7.25 30.18
C GLU A 109 17.21 7.62 28.72
N LEU A 110 18.07 7.14 27.80
CA LEU A 110 17.91 7.41 26.37
C LEU A 110 16.61 6.83 25.80
N LEU A 111 16.17 5.65 26.24
CA LEU A 111 14.87 5.08 25.86
C LEU A 111 13.69 5.96 26.32
N SER A 112 13.76 6.51 27.54
CA SER A 112 12.74 7.44 28.06
C SER A 112 12.70 8.73 27.23
N TYR A 113 13.86 9.20 26.79
CA TYR A 113 13.96 10.36 25.90
C TYR A 113 13.44 10.09 24.49
N LEU A 114 13.68 8.89 23.94
CA LEU A 114 13.12 8.50 22.65
C LEU A 114 11.59 8.51 22.69
N GLU A 115 10.98 7.95 23.75
CA GLU A 115 9.53 7.96 23.90
C GLU A 115 8.97 9.38 24.05
N LYS A 116 9.64 10.24 24.85
CA LYS A 116 9.29 11.67 24.98
C LYS A 116 9.32 12.40 23.64
N TYR A 117 10.31 12.12 22.80
CA TYR A 117 10.54 12.83 21.53
C TYR A 117 10.05 12.08 20.29
N LYS A 118 9.21 11.04 20.42
CA LYS A 118 8.76 10.20 19.31
C LYS A 118 8.00 10.95 18.19
N ARG A 119 7.53 12.17 18.46
CA ARG A 119 6.89 13.06 17.48
C ARG A 119 7.85 14.09 16.89
N ASN A 120 9.13 14.07 17.26
CA ASN A 120 10.16 14.99 16.81
C ASN A 120 11.34 14.22 16.19
N PRO A 121 11.29 13.94 14.87
CA PRO A 121 12.34 13.17 14.18
C PRO A 121 13.75 13.74 14.31
N LEU A 122 13.89 15.06 14.43
CA LEU A 122 15.18 15.72 14.60
C LEU A 122 15.77 15.46 16.00
N ALA A 123 14.92 15.51 17.03
CA ALA A 123 15.32 15.14 18.38
C ALA A 123 15.68 13.65 18.48
N ILE A 124 14.91 12.76 17.83
CA ILE A 124 15.24 11.33 17.73
C ILE A 124 16.59 11.11 17.08
N LYS A 125 16.87 11.76 15.95
CA LYS A 125 18.19 11.69 15.30
C LYS A 125 19.30 12.10 16.26
N LYS A 126 19.09 13.18 17.03
CA LYS A 126 20.09 13.64 18.00
C LYS A 126 20.31 12.63 19.14
N LEU A 127 19.25 11.98 19.62
CA LEU A 127 19.34 10.93 20.64
C LEU A 127 20.14 9.72 20.15
N HIS A 128 19.99 9.32 18.88
CA HIS A 128 20.83 8.29 18.27
C HIS A 128 22.32 8.67 18.22
N GLU A 129 22.64 9.94 17.92
CA GLU A 129 24.03 10.43 17.98
C GLU A 129 24.60 10.35 19.40
N ILE A 130 23.81 10.73 20.40
CA ILE A 130 24.20 10.65 21.82
C ILE A 130 24.42 9.20 22.25
N GLY A 131 23.53 8.28 21.86
CA GLY A 131 23.66 6.86 22.12
C GLY A 131 24.95 6.29 21.52
N ALA A 132 25.22 6.58 20.24
CA ALA A 132 26.45 6.15 19.57
C ALA A 132 27.72 6.65 20.27
N ALA A 133 27.74 7.93 20.70
CA ALA A 133 28.87 8.49 21.43
C ALA A 133 29.11 7.82 22.81
N ASN A 134 28.06 7.26 23.42
CA ASN A 134 28.12 6.52 24.68
C ASN A 134 28.27 5.00 24.49
N ASN A 135 28.46 4.52 23.25
CA ASN A 135 28.46 3.08 22.90
C ASN A 135 27.16 2.35 23.27
N ILE A 136 26.02 3.04 23.16
CA ILE A 136 24.67 2.50 23.38
C ILE A 136 23.97 2.34 22.03
N ALA A 137 23.48 1.14 21.74
CA ALA A 137 22.68 0.87 20.56
C ALA A 137 21.20 1.08 20.87
N LEU A 138 20.60 2.10 20.27
CA LEU A 138 19.18 2.42 20.44
C LEU A 138 18.32 1.74 19.37
N PRO A 139 17.04 1.43 19.67
CA PRO A 139 16.13 0.84 18.69
C PRO A 139 15.93 1.77 17.49
N SER A 140 15.73 1.19 16.32
CA SER A 140 15.52 1.96 15.09
C SER A 140 14.22 2.77 15.17
N TYR A 141 14.27 4.00 14.66
CA TYR A 141 13.10 4.84 14.48
C TYR A 141 12.68 4.85 13.01
N ILE A 142 11.44 4.44 12.75
CA ILE A 142 10.85 4.50 11.42
C ILE A 142 10.17 5.86 11.27
N LEU A 143 10.37 6.57 10.16
CA LEU A 143 9.67 7.82 9.88
C LEU A 143 8.23 7.55 9.43
N LYS A 144 7.32 8.50 9.69
CA LYS A 144 5.92 8.36 9.25
C LYS A 144 5.81 8.41 7.73
N GLU A 145 6.69 9.17 7.07
CA GLU A 145 6.82 9.19 5.62
C GLU A 145 7.22 7.82 5.04
N ASP A 146 8.11 7.09 5.71
CA ASP A 146 8.52 5.75 5.26
C ASP A 146 7.36 4.75 5.41
N ARG A 147 6.59 4.85 6.49
CA ARG A 147 5.36 4.05 6.66
C ARG A 147 4.30 4.38 5.61
N LEU A 148 4.14 5.66 5.27
CA LEU A 148 3.25 6.09 4.20
C LEU A 148 3.72 5.51 2.85
N ALA A 149 5.01 5.56 2.55
CA ALA A 149 5.56 5.01 1.31
C ALA A 149 5.31 3.49 1.20
N GLU A 150 5.50 2.73 2.27
CA GLU A 150 5.22 1.29 2.28
C GLU A 150 3.72 0.99 2.13
N LEU A 151 2.86 1.75 2.82
CA LEU A 151 1.41 1.64 2.65
C LEU A 151 1.00 1.86 1.18
N LEU A 152 1.48 2.93 0.56
CA LEU A 152 1.15 3.26 -0.83
C LEU A 152 1.70 2.22 -1.80
N LYS A 153 2.87 1.65 -1.51
CA LYS A 153 3.46 0.57 -2.30
C LYS A 153 2.57 -0.68 -2.28
N VAL A 154 2.05 -1.10 -1.12
CA VAL A 154 1.10 -2.23 -1.02
C VAL A 154 -0.16 -1.96 -1.85
N PHE A 155 -0.74 -0.75 -1.75
CA PHE A 155 -1.90 -0.35 -2.54
C PHE A 155 -1.61 -0.41 -4.05
N LYS A 156 -0.49 0.18 -4.50
CA LYS A 156 -0.08 0.17 -5.92
C LYS A 156 0.16 -1.25 -6.42
N GLN A 157 0.75 -2.13 -5.59
CA GLN A 157 1.03 -3.51 -5.95
C GLN A 157 -0.25 -4.32 -6.18
N HIS A 158 -1.26 -4.22 -5.33
CA HIS A 158 -2.53 -4.92 -5.55
C HIS A 158 -3.29 -4.36 -6.74
N ALA A 159 -3.37 -3.04 -6.89
CA ALA A 159 -3.99 -2.41 -8.06
C ALA A 159 -3.35 -2.91 -9.37
N LYS A 160 -2.00 -2.96 -9.39
CA LYS A 160 -1.23 -3.44 -10.53
C LYS A 160 -1.45 -4.93 -10.79
N SER A 161 -1.45 -5.75 -9.75
CA SER A 161 -1.65 -7.20 -9.89
C SER A 161 -3.01 -7.52 -10.53
N TYR A 162 -4.07 -6.80 -10.14
CA TYR A 162 -5.39 -6.94 -10.76
C TYR A 162 -5.41 -6.43 -12.19
N HIS A 163 -4.82 -5.27 -12.44
CA HIS A 163 -4.72 -4.69 -13.78
C HIS A 163 -4.02 -5.63 -14.76
N ASP A 164 -2.85 -6.15 -14.36
CA ASP A 164 -1.98 -7.01 -15.17
C ASP A 164 -2.55 -8.42 -15.37
N THR A 165 -3.60 -8.79 -14.60
CA THR A 165 -4.29 -10.07 -14.79
C THR A 165 -5.03 -10.06 -16.14
N PRO A 166 -4.67 -10.95 -17.07
CA PRO A 166 -5.25 -10.97 -18.40
C PRO A 166 -6.69 -11.47 -18.37
N ILE A 167 -7.55 -10.89 -19.20
CA ILE A 167 -8.94 -11.32 -19.36
C ILE A 167 -8.99 -12.52 -20.32
N ILE A 168 -8.52 -13.65 -19.82
CA ILE A 168 -8.57 -14.95 -20.47
C ILE A 168 -8.91 -16.00 -19.41
N ASP A 169 -9.78 -16.94 -19.73
CA ASP A 169 -10.05 -18.08 -18.85
C ASP A 169 -9.07 -19.21 -19.17
N SER A 170 -7.86 -19.11 -18.60
CA SER A 170 -6.83 -20.16 -18.67
C SER A 170 -6.65 -20.81 -17.30
N ASN A 171 -7.09 -22.06 -17.16
CA ASN A 171 -6.73 -22.92 -16.02
C ASN A 171 -7.05 -22.34 -14.62
N GLY A 172 -8.18 -21.65 -14.44
CA GLY A 172 -8.62 -21.21 -13.11
C GLY A 172 -8.22 -19.79 -12.73
N SER A 173 -7.78 -18.95 -13.68
CA SER A 173 -7.40 -17.55 -13.42
C SER A 173 -8.46 -16.73 -12.68
N ALA A 174 -9.76 -17.02 -12.86
CA ALA A 174 -10.83 -16.39 -12.07
C ALA A 174 -10.79 -16.81 -10.59
N SER A 175 -10.55 -18.09 -10.31
CA SER A 175 -10.43 -18.62 -8.95
C SER A 175 -9.16 -18.12 -8.26
N ASP A 176 -8.04 -18.05 -8.98
CA ASP A 176 -6.80 -17.46 -8.47
C ASP A 176 -7.00 -15.99 -8.10
N LEU A 177 -7.71 -15.23 -8.93
CA LEU A 177 -8.02 -13.83 -8.67
C LEU A 177 -8.98 -13.67 -7.48
N ALA A 178 -9.96 -14.56 -7.33
CA ALA A 178 -10.83 -14.58 -6.16
C ALA A 178 -10.05 -14.84 -4.86
N PHE A 179 -9.06 -15.72 -4.89
CA PHE A 179 -8.17 -15.96 -3.75
C PHE A 179 -7.28 -14.75 -3.44
N MET A 180 -6.70 -14.12 -4.47
CA MET A 180 -5.92 -12.88 -4.32
C MET A 180 -6.73 -11.74 -3.71
N LEU A 181 -8.01 -11.61 -4.07
CA LEU A 181 -8.91 -10.59 -3.50
C LEU A 181 -9.06 -10.70 -1.98
N VAL A 182 -9.13 -11.93 -1.46
CA VAL A 182 -9.21 -12.19 -0.01
C VAL A 182 -7.91 -11.78 0.68
N LEU A 183 -6.77 -12.30 0.18
CA LEU A 183 -5.45 -11.99 0.76
C LEU A 183 -5.14 -10.50 0.74
N ALA A 184 -5.43 -9.82 -0.37
CA ALA A 184 -5.19 -8.39 -0.50
C ALA A 184 -6.01 -7.56 0.50
N SER A 185 -7.22 -7.99 0.84
CA SER A 185 -8.04 -7.26 1.81
C SER A 185 -7.38 -7.24 3.19
N ASP A 186 -6.78 -8.36 3.60
CA ASP A 186 -6.06 -8.49 4.87
C ASP A 186 -4.75 -7.71 4.86
N GLU A 187 -3.93 -7.86 3.81
CA GLU A 187 -2.67 -7.11 3.66
C GLU A 187 -2.90 -5.58 3.65
N LEU A 188 -3.92 -5.11 2.94
CA LEU A 188 -4.30 -3.70 2.92
C LEU A 188 -4.78 -3.21 4.29
N ASN A 189 -5.50 -4.04 5.06
CA ASN A 189 -5.91 -3.70 6.41
C ASN A 189 -4.71 -3.59 7.36
N THR A 190 -3.82 -4.57 7.34
CA THR A 190 -2.60 -4.57 8.16
C THR A 190 -1.73 -3.36 7.84
N ALA A 191 -1.55 -3.01 6.57
CA ALA A 191 -0.80 -1.84 6.17
C ALA A 191 -1.43 -0.53 6.69
N LEU A 192 -2.77 -0.43 6.62
CA LEU A 192 -3.51 0.72 7.15
C LEU A 192 -3.40 0.85 8.66
N GLU A 193 -3.52 -0.25 9.39
CA GLU A 193 -3.39 -0.28 10.84
C GLU A 193 -1.97 0.11 11.27
N THR A 194 -0.97 -0.45 10.60
CA THR A 194 0.45 -0.14 10.84
C THR A 194 0.77 1.34 10.61
N TYR A 195 0.22 1.94 9.56
CA TYR A 195 0.35 3.39 9.32
C TYR A 195 -0.39 4.22 10.38
N SER A 196 -1.59 3.79 10.78
CA SER A 196 -2.41 4.52 11.75
C SER A 196 -1.78 4.52 13.14
N ASN A 197 -1.18 3.40 13.55
CA ASN A 197 -0.51 3.21 14.85
C ASN A 197 0.96 3.62 14.81
N HIS A 198 1.34 4.53 13.90
CA HIS A 198 2.73 4.88 13.65
C HIS A 198 3.48 5.27 14.93
N PHE A 199 3.02 6.29 15.66
CA PHE A 199 3.76 6.80 16.83
C PHE A 199 3.79 5.83 18.02
N ASP A 200 2.93 4.82 18.03
CA ASP A 200 2.94 3.78 19.06
C ASP A 200 3.93 2.66 18.71
N THR A 201 4.28 2.52 17.44
CA THR A 201 5.17 1.46 16.91
C THR A 201 6.46 2.00 16.29
N ALA A 202 6.65 3.32 16.27
CA ALA A 202 7.74 4.00 15.55
C ALA A 202 9.12 3.60 16.08
N LEU A 203 9.20 3.32 17.38
CA LEU A 203 10.43 2.93 18.08
C LEU A 203 10.60 1.41 18.18
N GLY A 204 9.70 0.60 17.62
CA GLY A 204 9.76 -0.87 17.73
C GLY A 204 9.78 -1.38 19.17
N LEU A 205 9.28 -0.59 20.13
CA LEU A 205 9.32 -0.90 21.57
C LEU A 205 8.22 -1.90 21.99
N SER A 206 7.45 -2.44 21.06
CA SER A 206 6.41 -3.43 21.33
C SER A 206 6.95 -4.86 21.24
N GLU A 207 6.82 -5.56 22.37
CA GLU A 207 7.03 -6.99 22.66
C GLU A 207 8.48 -7.43 22.97
N GLY A 208 8.89 -7.17 24.22
CA GLY A 208 9.74 -8.07 25.00
C GLY A 208 8.91 -8.99 25.89
#